data_AF-A0A8U0A911-F1
#
_entry.id   AF-A0A8U0A911-F1
#
_cell.length_a   1.000
_cell.length_b   1.000
_cell.length_c   1.000
_cell.angle_alpha   90.00
_cell.angle_beta   90.00
_cell.angle_gamma   90.00
#
_symmetry.space_group_name_H-M   'P 1'
#
loop_
_entity.id
_entity.type
_entity.pdbx_description
1 polymer ?
#
loop_
_entity_poly.entity_id
_entity_poly.type
_entity_poly.pdbx_seq_one_letter_code
_entity_poly.pdbx_strand_id
1 'polypeptide(L)'
;MENQQTTLAGDLTEPYRDRMLLYDLYETQEKTIPDIAEELDCSETTVRNYLRRFGILDPLDSPAYYTTRPDGYDCWLVDGHTILVHRLVAVAEYGIDAVAEAVVHHKNTHKWDNRPENLLPCDSRARHRREHSRPKADEDQGTFDEWSTTDHLPHPQIDSGHQDECQLTFDDFEEL
;
A
#
# COMPACT_ATOMS: atom_id res chain seq x y z
N MET A 1 -49.44 12.97 -40.51
CA MET A 1 -48.60 13.33 -39.36
C MET A 1 -48.24 12.01 -38.70
N GLU A 2 -47.17 11.38 -39.20
CA GLU A 2 -46.78 10.01 -38.82
C GLU A 2 -45.66 10.05 -37.78
N ASN A 3 -45.76 9.06 -36.89
CA ASN A 3 -45.04 8.85 -35.65
C ASN A 3 -43.52 9.00 -35.72
N GLN A 4 -42.97 9.70 -34.71
CA GLN A 4 -41.60 9.50 -34.28
C GLN A 4 -41.55 8.19 -33.48
N GLN A 5 -41.02 7.14 -34.08
CA GLN A 5 -40.75 5.88 -33.38
C GLN A 5 -39.27 5.88 -32.98
N THR A 6 -39.04 6.20 -31.71
CA THR A 6 -37.76 6.13 -31.02
C THR A 6 -37.21 4.70 -31.08
N THR A 7 -36.08 4.52 -31.78
CA THR A 7 -35.39 3.24 -31.88
C THR A 7 -34.61 2.96 -30.60
N LEU A 8 -35.24 2.24 -29.67
CA LEU A 8 -34.59 1.54 -28.55
C LEU A 8 -34.14 0.15 -29.02
N ALA A 9 -33.08 0.10 -29.80
CA ALA A 9 -32.39 -1.15 -30.09
C ALA A 9 -30.89 -0.85 -29.97
N GLY A 10 -30.33 -1.24 -28.83
CA GLY A 10 -28.87 -1.32 -28.68
C GLY A 10 -28.32 -2.17 -29.82
N ASP A 11 -27.23 -1.71 -30.41
CA ASP A 11 -26.54 -2.40 -31.48
C ASP A 11 -26.14 -3.81 -31.01
N LEU A 12 -26.83 -4.84 -31.54
CA LEU A 12 -26.63 -6.25 -31.17
C LEU A 12 -25.23 -6.76 -31.54
N THR A 13 -24.43 -5.97 -32.25
CA THR A 13 -23.07 -6.35 -32.64
C THR A 13 -22.05 -6.18 -31.51
N GLU A 14 -22.37 -5.43 -30.46
CA GLU A 14 -21.44 -5.13 -29.36
C GLU A 14 -22.16 -5.11 -27.99
N PRO A 15 -22.67 -6.26 -27.50
CA PRO A 15 -23.50 -6.33 -26.29
C PRO A 15 -22.78 -5.82 -25.03
N TYR A 16 -21.45 -5.91 -24.97
CA TYR A 16 -20.61 -5.36 -23.90
C TYR A 16 -20.66 -3.82 -23.79
N ARG A 17 -21.31 -3.11 -24.71
CA ARG A 17 -21.59 -1.66 -24.59
C ARG A 17 -22.84 -1.35 -23.79
N ASP A 18 -23.68 -2.34 -23.51
CA ASP A 18 -24.85 -2.16 -22.65
C ASP A 18 -24.43 -2.25 -21.18
N ARG A 19 -24.52 -1.11 -20.48
CA ARG A 19 -24.21 -1.00 -19.06
C ARG A 19 -25.11 -1.89 -18.20
N MET A 20 -26.41 -1.95 -18.51
CA MET A 20 -27.36 -2.72 -17.70
C MET A 20 -27.10 -4.22 -17.85
N LEU A 21 -26.79 -4.67 -19.07
CA LEU A 21 -26.41 -6.06 -19.31
C LEU A 21 -25.14 -6.45 -18.53
N LEU A 22 -24.07 -5.64 -18.62
CA LEU A 22 -22.84 -5.92 -17.89
C LEU A 22 -23.02 -5.86 -16.37
N TYR A 23 -23.87 -4.96 -15.86
CA TYR A 23 -24.20 -4.89 -14.44
C TYR A 23 -24.96 -6.14 -13.98
N ASP A 24 -25.96 -6.57 -14.74
CA ASP A 24 -26.72 -7.79 -14.42
C ASP A 24 -25.80 -9.02 -14.41
N LEU A 25 -24.98 -9.20 -15.44
CA LEU A 25 -24.04 -10.33 -15.52
C LEU A 25 -23.00 -10.32 -14.40
N TYR A 26 -22.41 -9.17 -14.07
CA TYR A 26 -21.32 -9.07 -13.11
C TYR A 26 -21.79 -9.00 -11.66
N GLU A 27 -22.77 -8.15 -11.33
CA GLU A 27 -23.24 -7.92 -9.96
C GLU A 27 -24.44 -8.80 -9.59
N THR A 28 -25.41 -8.96 -10.50
CA THR A 28 -26.66 -9.69 -10.17
C THR A 28 -26.49 -11.20 -10.33
N GLN A 29 -25.74 -11.63 -11.34
CA GLN A 29 -25.46 -13.03 -11.62
C GLN A 29 -24.08 -13.49 -11.12
N GLU A 30 -23.26 -12.58 -10.58
CA GLU A 30 -21.91 -12.86 -10.02
C GLU A 30 -20.97 -13.62 -10.98
N LYS A 31 -21.13 -13.42 -12.29
CA LYS A 31 -20.26 -14.08 -13.29
C LYS A 31 -18.86 -13.50 -13.28
N THR A 32 -17.86 -14.36 -13.47
CA THR A 32 -16.48 -13.90 -13.60
C THR A 32 -16.24 -13.23 -14.94
N ILE A 33 -15.20 -12.38 -15.05
CA ILE A 33 -14.84 -11.73 -16.33
C ILE A 33 -14.65 -12.75 -17.48
N PRO A 34 -13.98 -13.91 -17.27
CA PRO A 34 -13.93 -14.99 -18.27
C PRO A 34 -15.31 -15.51 -18.69
N ASP A 35 -16.21 -15.77 -17.74
CA ASP A 35 -17.55 -16.29 -18.05
C ASP A 35 -18.37 -15.29 -18.87
N ILE A 36 -18.29 -14.00 -18.52
CA ILE A 36 -18.95 -12.92 -19.26
C ILE A 36 -18.36 -12.80 -20.67
N ALA A 37 -17.04 -12.94 -20.81
CA ALA A 37 -16.37 -12.87 -22.09
C ALA A 37 -16.79 -14.02 -23.03
N GLU A 38 -16.91 -15.23 -22.50
CA GLU A 38 -17.44 -16.40 -23.21
C GLU A 38 -18.90 -16.20 -23.62
N GLU A 39 -19.75 -15.70 -22.70
CA GLU A 39 -21.17 -15.50 -22.97
C GLU A 39 -21.43 -14.40 -24.01
N LEU A 40 -20.61 -13.36 -24.04
CA LEU A 40 -20.75 -12.23 -24.97
C LEU A 40 -19.89 -12.38 -26.24
N ASP A 41 -19.22 -13.52 -26.44
CA ASP A 41 -18.30 -13.80 -27.55
C ASP A 41 -17.28 -12.67 -27.78
N CYS A 42 -16.61 -12.25 -26.71
CA CYS A 42 -15.63 -11.17 -26.76
C CYS A 42 -14.40 -11.46 -25.90
N SER A 43 -13.39 -10.58 -25.93
CA SER A 43 -12.19 -10.75 -25.11
C SER A 43 -12.43 -10.35 -23.65
N GLU A 44 -11.78 -11.03 -22.70
CA GLU A 44 -11.77 -10.63 -21.27
C GLU A 44 -11.36 -9.17 -21.07
N THR A 45 -10.40 -8.69 -21.88
CA THR A 45 -9.95 -7.30 -21.88
C THR A 45 -11.08 -6.34 -22.26
N THR A 46 -11.92 -6.72 -23.24
CA THR A 46 -13.09 -5.93 -23.64
C THR A 46 -14.05 -5.78 -22.46
N VAL A 47 -14.42 -6.88 -21.82
CA VAL A 47 -15.32 -6.89 -20.65
C VAL A 47 -14.74 -6.02 -19.53
N ARG A 48 -13.48 -6.23 -19.16
CA ARG A 48 -12.78 -5.46 -18.11
C ARG A 48 -12.81 -3.95 -18.39
N ASN A 49 -12.53 -3.56 -19.63
CA ASN A 49 -12.50 -2.14 -20.03
C ASN A 49 -13.89 -1.50 -19.89
N TYR A 50 -14.95 -2.19 -20.29
CA TYR A 50 -16.31 -1.66 -20.19
C TYR A 50 -16.85 -1.67 -18.76
N LEU A 51 -16.56 -2.70 -17.97
CA LEU A 51 -16.89 -2.71 -16.53
C LEU A 51 -16.23 -1.54 -15.80
N ARG A 52 -14.93 -1.28 -16.06
CA ARG A 52 -14.23 -0.10 -15.50
C ARG A 52 -14.83 1.21 -15.99
N ARG A 53 -15.10 1.31 -17.30
CA ARG A 53 -15.69 2.51 -17.91
C ARG A 53 -17.06 2.84 -17.32
N PHE A 54 -17.84 1.83 -16.95
CA PHE A 54 -19.15 2.01 -16.33
C PHE A 54 -19.10 2.13 -14.80
N GLY A 55 -17.92 2.05 -14.19
CA GLY A 55 -17.74 2.07 -12.74
C GLY A 55 -18.37 0.87 -12.04
N ILE A 56 -18.43 -0.27 -12.72
CA ILE A 56 -18.92 -1.55 -12.17
C ILE A 56 -17.73 -2.33 -11.58
N LEU A 57 -16.62 -2.39 -12.31
CA LEU A 57 -15.37 -2.92 -11.79
C LEU A 57 -14.54 -1.76 -11.25
N ASP A 58 -14.32 -1.77 -9.93
CA ASP A 58 -13.44 -0.78 -9.31
C ASP A 58 -12.00 -0.93 -9.84
N PRO A 59 -11.29 0.19 -10.10
CA PRO A 59 -9.88 0.18 -10.51
C PRO A 59 -8.94 -0.51 -9.51
N LEU A 60 -9.40 -0.71 -8.27
CA LEU A 60 -8.66 -1.22 -7.10
C LEU A 60 -8.07 -2.63 -7.27
N ASP A 61 -8.34 -3.31 -8.38
CA ASP A 61 -7.72 -4.60 -8.74
C ASP A 61 -6.20 -4.53 -8.99
N SER A 62 -5.59 -3.34 -9.06
CA SER A 62 -4.13 -3.24 -8.98
C SER A 62 -3.72 -3.18 -7.51
N PRO A 63 -3.20 -4.29 -6.94
CA PRO A 63 -2.81 -4.31 -5.54
C PRO A 63 -1.76 -3.23 -5.28
N ALA A 64 -1.88 -2.57 -4.14
CA ALA A 64 -0.84 -1.66 -3.70
C ALA A 64 0.50 -2.41 -3.59
N TYR A 65 1.53 -1.91 -4.27
CA TYR A 65 2.87 -2.50 -4.21
C TYR A 65 3.75 -1.73 -3.24
N TYR A 66 4.29 -2.42 -2.24
CA TYR A 66 5.25 -1.85 -1.30
C TYR A 66 6.65 -1.83 -1.90
N THR A 67 7.37 -0.71 -1.75
CA THR A 67 8.78 -0.63 -2.11
C THR A 67 9.53 0.43 -1.29
N THR A 68 10.85 0.32 -1.23
CA THR A 68 11.73 1.33 -0.66
C THR A 68 12.43 2.07 -1.81
N ARG A 69 12.29 3.39 -1.82
CA ARG A 69 12.93 4.26 -2.82
C ARG A 69 14.46 4.32 -2.61
N PRO A 70 15.24 4.68 -3.64
CA PRO A 70 16.69 4.87 -3.51
C PRO A 70 17.11 5.94 -2.50
N ASP A 71 16.21 6.89 -2.17
CA ASP A 71 16.43 7.90 -1.14
C ASP A 71 16.15 7.39 0.28
N GLY A 72 15.72 6.13 0.45
CA GLY A 72 15.48 5.47 1.72
C GLY A 72 14.06 5.59 2.28
N TYR A 73 13.13 6.22 1.56
CA TYR A 73 11.72 6.27 1.98
C TYR A 73 10.93 5.06 1.51
N ASP A 74 10.16 4.47 2.42
CA ASP A 74 9.18 3.45 2.08
C ASP A 74 7.92 4.07 1.48
N CYS A 75 7.37 3.41 0.45
CA CYS A 75 6.17 3.87 -0.24
C CYS A 75 5.32 2.73 -0.79
N TRP A 76 4.02 3.02 -0.90
CA TRP A 76 3.06 2.22 -1.66
C TRP A 76 2.88 2.82 -3.06
N LEU A 77 2.86 1.97 -4.08
CA LEU A 77 2.51 2.34 -5.45
C LEU A 77 1.11 1.80 -5.74
N VAL A 78 0.20 2.70 -6.11
CA VAL A 78 -1.20 2.38 -6.47
C VAL A 78 -1.57 3.20 -7.69
N ASP A 79 -1.99 2.56 -8.77
CA ASP A 79 -2.45 3.24 -10.00
C ASP A 79 -1.48 4.31 -10.54
N GLY A 80 -0.16 4.06 -10.43
CA GLY A 80 0.88 5.01 -10.85
C GLY A 80 1.13 6.17 -9.88
N HIS A 81 0.41 6.23 -8.76
CA HIS A 81 0.64 7.15 -7.66
C HIS A 81 1.57 6.55 -6.61
N THR A 82 2.49 7.36 -6.10
CA THR A 82 3.40 6.98 -5.02
C THR A 82 2.95 7.64 -3.71
N ILE A 83 2.63 6.82 -2.72
CA ILE A 83 2.20 7.27 -1.40
C ILE A 83 3.29 6.89 -0.38
N LEU A 84 3.91 7.88 0.27
CA LEU A 84 4.96 7.64 1.26
C LEU A 84 4.36 7.07 2.57
N VAL A 85 4.95 5.99 3.10
CA VAL A 85 4.44 5.30 4.29
C VAL A 85 4.37 6.23 5.49
N HIS A 86 5.40 7.05 5.73
CA HIS A 86 5.38 8.02 6.83
C HIS A 86 4.25 9.06 6.72
N ARG A 87 3.79 9.40 5.51
CA ARG A 87 2.63 10.30 5.35
C ARG A 87 1.33 9.58 5.70
N LEU A 88 1.18 8.30 5.32
CA LEU A 88 0.01 7.50 5.70
C LEU A 88 -0.09 7.32 7.21
N VAL A 89 1.01 6.99 7.88
CA VAL A 89 1.03 6.88 9.35
C VAL A 89 0.69 8.23 9.99
N ALA A 90 1.23 9.34 9.48
CA ALA A 90 0.87 10.66 9.99
C ALA A 90 -0.61 11.00 9.77
N VAL A 91 -1.22 10.60 8.65
CA VAL A 91 -2.67 10.78 8.43
C VAL A 91 -3.48 9.96 9.43
N ALA A 92 -3.07 8.73 9.72
CA ALA A 92 -3.74 7.88 10.70
C ALA A 92 -3.67 8.46 12.13
N GLU A 93 -2.54 9.06 12.50
CA GLU A 93 -2.31 9.63 13.83
C GLU A 93 -2.92 11.03 14.01
N TYR A 94 -2.75 11.92 13.03
CA TYR A 94 -3.06 13.36 13.15
C TYR A 94 -4.28 13.80 12.33
N GLY A 95 -4.81 12.93 11.46
CA GLY A 95 -5.91 13.23 10.54
C GLY A 95 -5.44 13.87 9.23
N ILE A 96 -6.30 13.78 8.20
CA ILE A 96 -6.02 14.28 6.85
C ILE A 96 -5.76 15.79 6.85
N ASP A 97 -6.59 16.56 7.56
CA ASP A 97 -6.50 18.03 7.58
C ASP A 97 -5.16 18.54 8.11
N ALA A 98 -4.60 17.85 9.10
CA ALA A 98 -3.30 18.18 9.68
C ALA A 98 -2.12 17.87 8.74
N VAL A 99 -2.29 16.96 7.78
CA VAL A 99 -1.21 16.42 6.93
C VAL A 99 -1.27 16.92 5.49
N ALA A 100 -2.45 17.28 4.99
CA ALA A 100 -2.70 17.63 3.59
C ALA A 100 -1.66 18.64 3.06
N GLU A 101 -1.46 19.73 3.79
CA GLU A 101 -0.53 20.81 3.44
C GLU A 101 0.81 20.75 4.20
N ALA A 102 0.95 19.81 5.14
CA ALA A 102 2.13 19.70 5.99
C ALA A 102 3.22 18.83 5.37
N VAL A 103 4.47 19.12 5.73
CA VAL A 103 5.60 18.20 5.49
C VAL A 103 5.77 17.33 6.72
N VAL A 104 5.73 16.01 6.54
CA VAL A 104 5.91 15.06 7.66
C VAL A 104 7.41 14.80 7.85
N HIS A 105 7.86 14.97 9.08
CA HIS A 105 9.25 14.78 9.50
C HIS A 105 9.45 13.52 10.31
N HIS A 106 10.53 12.82 10.03
CA HIS A 106 11.18 11.94 10.99
C HIS A 106 11.95 12.78 12.01
N LYS A 107 11.74 12.52 13.31
CA LYS A 107 12.51 13.14 14.40
C LYS A 107 13.95 12.63 14.40
N ASN A 108 14.15 11.36 14.04
CA ASN A 108 15.46 10.77 13.81
C ASN A 108 15.88 10.89 12.33
N THR A 109 17.06 10.35 12.00
CA THR A 109 17.62 10.36 10.64
C THR A 109 17.18 9.15 9.79
N HIS A 110 16.45 8.20 10.37
CA HIS A 110 16.09 6.93 9.75
C HIS A 110 14.74 7.01 9.04
N LYS A 111 14.78 7.11 7.71
CA LYS A 111 13.60 7.27 6.86
C LYS A 111 12.65 6.06 6.84
N TRP A 112 13.16 4.89 7.22
CA TRP A 112 12.40 3.65 7.36
C TRP A 112 11.72 3.52 8.74
N ASP A 113 12.08 4.36 9.72
CA ASP A 113 11.47 4.33 11.05
C ASP A 113 10.15 5.12 11.05
N ASN A 114 9.09 4.45 10.62
CA ASN A 114 7.77 5.06 10.45
C ASN A 114 6.87 4.93 11.69
N ARG A 115 7.44 4.70 12.89
CA ARG A 115 6.64 4.68 14.15
C ARG A 115 5.97 6.05 14.37
N PRO A 116 4.70 6.11 14.81
CA PRO A 116 3.98 7.37 14.99
C PRO A 116 4.73 8.37 15.88
N GLU A 117 5.37 7.92 16.96
CA GLU A 117 6.13 8.80 17.84
C GLU A 117 7.37 9.43 17.18
N ASN A 118 7.86 8.87 16.07
CA ASN A 118 8.97 9.42 15.28
C ASN A 118 8.51 10.40 14.20
N LEU A 119 7.20 10.58 13.99
CA LEU A 119 6.64 11.37 12.90
C LEU A 119 5.96 12.65 13.40
N LEU A 120 6.25 13.77 12.75
CA LEU A 120 5.64 15.07 13.04
C LEU A 120 5.23 15.81 11.76
N PRO A 121 3.94 16.13 11.57
CA PRO A 121 3.50 17.09 10.58
C PRO A 121 4.02 18.49 10.94
N CYS A 122 4.82 19.07 10.05
CA CYS A 122 5.29 20.44 10.14
C CYS A 122 4.56 21.31 9.10
N ASP A 123 3.81 22.25 9.63
CA ASP A 123 3.03 23.30 8.98
C ASP A 123 3.88 24.38 8.28
N SER A 124 5.18 24.46 8.53
CA SER A 124 6.06 25.43 7.85
C SER A 124 7.39 24.87 7.36
N ARG A 125 7.74 25.26 6.13
CA ARG A 125 9.08 25.07 5.52
C ARG A 125 10.20 25.66 6.38
N ALA A 126 9.90 26.68 7.19
CA ALA A 126 10.82 27.32 8.12
C ALA A 126 11.08 26.47 9.39
N ARG A 127 10.06 25.79 9.92
CA ARG A 127 10.19 24.79 11.00
C ARG A 127 10.89 23.52 10.51
N HIS A 128 10.61 23.10 9.26
CA HIS A 128 11.30 21.99 8.60
C HIS A 128 12.82 22.17 8.59
N ARG A 129 13.31 23.36 8.24
CA ARG A 129 14.75 23.64 8.24
C ARG A 129 15.35 23.63 9.66
N ARG A 130 14.61 24.12 10.65
CA ARG A 130 15.08 24.20 12.05
C ARG A 130 15.30 22.82 12.67
N GLU A 131 14.45 21.85 12.36
CA GLU A 131 14.64 20.47 12.84
C GLU A 131 15.92 19.84 12.25
N HIS A 132 16.25 20.16 10.99
CA HIS A 132 17.51 19.77 10.33
C HIS A 132 18.70 20.67 10.67
N SER A 133 18.53 21.72 11.49
CA SER A 133 19.58 22.69 11.83
C SER A 133 20.30 22.39 13.15
N ARG A 134 20.07 21.23 13.77
CA ARG A 134 20.98 20.77 14.83
C ARG A 134 22.29 20.34 14.18
N PRO A 135 23.44 20.95 14.51
CA PRO A 135 24.73 20.38 14.10
C PRO A 135 24.77 18.95 14.63
N LYS A 136 25.27 18.03 13.81
CA LYS A 136 25.63 16.69 14.28
C LYS A 136 26.50 16.91 15.51
N ALA A 137 25.97 16.57 16.70
CA ALA A 137 26.85 16.39 17.83
C ALA A 137 27.82 15.30 17.39
N ASP A 138 29.11 15.61 17.44
CA ASP A 138 30.17 14.66 17.15
C ASP A 138 29.89 13.41 17.98
N GLU A 139 29.42 12.35 17.33
CA GLU A 139 29.29 11.04 17.93
C GLU A 139 30.72 10.61 18.26
N ASP A 140 31.01 10.74 19.55
CA ASP A 140 32.00 10.01 20.33
C ASP A 140 32.89 9.10 19.46
N GLN A 141 34.06 9.63 19.08
CA GLN A 141 35.19 8.77 18.74
C GLN A 141 35.56 8.04 20.03
N GLY A 142 34.82 6.97 20.32
CA GLY A 142 35.18 6.00 21.33
C GLY A 142 36.64 5.63 21.09
N THR A 143 37.48 6.03 22.03
CA THR A 143 38.89 5.70 22.08
C THR A 143 39.00 4.19 21.96
N PHE A 144 39.56 3.73 20.83
CA PHE A 144 39.95 2.34 20.62
C PHE A 144 41.10 2.04 21.60
N ASP A 145 40.73 1.67 22.81
CA ASP A 145 41.65 1.30 23.88
C ASP A 145 42.12 -0.14 23.63
N GLU A 146 43.36 -0.23 23.16
CA GLU A 146 44.34 -1.27 23.45
C GLU A 146 43.80 -2.72 23.61
N TRP A 147 43.83 -3.49 22.53
CA TRP A 147 43.80 -4.96 22.58
C TRP A 147 45.07 -5.46 23.29
N SER A 148 45.01 -5.53 24.62
CA SER A 148 45.95 -6.30 25.43
C SER A 148 45.51 -7.76 25.45
N THR A 149 46.37 -8.60 24.88
CA THR A 149 46.34 -10.07 24.91
C THR A 149 46.07 -10.60 26.33
N THR A 150 45.03 -11.44 26.49
CA THR A 150 44.99 -12.75 27.19
C THR A 150 43.60 -12.95 27.81
N ASP A 151 42.78 -13.84 27.23
CA ASP A 151 42.14 -14.96 27.93
C ASP A 151 41.26 -15.76 26.95
N HIS A 152 41.69 -17.00 26.67
CA HIS A 152 40.91 -18.00 25.97
C HIS A 152 39.81 -18.52 26.89
N LEU A 153 38.55 -18.24 26.59
CA LEU A 153 37.41 -19.01 27.10
C LEU A 153 36.91 -19.97 26.01
N PRO A 154 36.66 -21.25 26.33
CA PRO A 154 36.32 -22.25 25.32
C PRO A 154 34.89 -22.07 24.82
N HIS A 155 34.71 -22.25 23.51
CA HIS A 155 33.40 -22.29 22.85
C HIS A 155 32.60 -23.53 23.31
N PRO A 156 31.34 -23.37 23.76
CA PRO A 156 30.46 -24.50 23.97
C PRO A 156 30.03 -25.11 22.62
N GLN A 157 30.17 -26.43 22.51
CA GLN A 157 29.70 -27.23 21.39
C GLN A 157 28.17 -27.20 21.36
N ILE A 158 27.59 -26.87 20.20
CA ILE A 158 26.15 -26.86 19.98
C ILE A 158 25.74 -28.30 19.67
N ASP A 159 24.99 -28.92 20.57
CA ASP A 159 24.39 -30.24 20.36
C ASP A 159 23.12 -30.10 19.51
N SER A 160 23.04 -30.93 18.47
CA SER A 160 21.96 -30.95 17.50
C SER A 160 20.86 -31.89 17.97
N GLY A 161 19.72 -31.35 18.38
CA GLY A 161 18.48 -32.12 18.45
C GLY A 161 17.41 -31.54 19.35
N HIS A 162 16.37 -30.96 18.75
CA HIS A 162 14.95 -31.35 18.90
C HIS A 162 14.08 -30.34 18.15
N GLN A 163 13.29 -30.86 17.22
CA GLN A 163 12.22 -30.13 16.56
C GLN A 163 11.02 -30.15 17.51
N ASP A 164 10.61 -28.99 18.02
CA ASP A 164 9.29 -28.83 18.61
C ASP A 164 8.53 -27.74 17.84
N GLU A 165 7.48 -28.21 17.19
CA GLU A 165 6.54 -27.45 16.36
C GLU A 165 5.72 -26.52 17.25
N CYS A 166 5.85 -25.21 17.05
CA CYS A 166 4.98 -24.23 17.69
C CYS A 166 3.72 -24.06 16.82
N GLN A 167 2.70 -24.89 17.06
CA GLN A 167 1.35 -24.70 16.52
C GLN A 167 0.62 -23.67 17.39
N LEU A 168 0.53 -22.43 16.93
CA LEU A 168 -0.40 -21.44 17.50
C LEU A 168 -1.70 -21.50 16.69
N THR A 169 -2.78 -21.92 17.34
CA THR A 169 -4.14 -21.91 16.77
C THR A 169 -4.84 -20.59 17.06
N PHE A 170 -5.75 -20.23 16.15
CA PHE A 170 -6.31 -18.89 15.92
C PHE A 170 -7.42 -18.45 16.89
N ASP A 171 -7.52 -19.04 18.10
CA ASP A 171 -8.70 -18.88 18.97
C ASP A 171 -8.52 -17.97 20.21
N ASP A 172 -7.38 -17.30 20.39
CA ASP A 172 -7.12 -16.46 21.58
C ASP A 172 -7.34 -14.94 21.36
N PHE A 173 -8.16 -14.54 20.37
CA PHE A 173 -8.39 -13.13 20.04
C PHE A 173 -9.87 -12.71 20.13
N GLU A 174 -10.53 -13.01 21.25
CA GLU A 174 -11.74 -12.28 21.67
C GLU A 174 -11.69 -12.02 23.18
N GLU A 175 -11.17 -10.85 23.55
CA GLU A 175 -11.63 -9.98 24.65
C GLU A 175 -10.53 -8.94 24.94
N LEU A 176 -10.61 -7.77 24.28
CA LEU A 176 -10.20 -6.46 24.80
C LEU A 176 -10.79 -5.34 23.95
#